data_AF-A0A2M9AA13-F1
#
_entry.id   AF-A0A2M9AA13-F1
#
_cell.length_a   1.000
_cell.length_b   1.000
_cell.length_c   1.000
_cell.angle_alpha   90.00
_cell.angle_beta   90.00
_cell.angle_gamma   90.00
#
_symmetry.space_group_name_H-M   'P 1'
#
loop_
_entity.id
_entity.type
_entity.pdbx_description
1 polymer ?
#
loop_
_entity_poly.entity_id
_entity_poly.type
_entity_poly.pdbx_seq_one_letter_code
_entity_poly.pdbx_strand_id
1 'polypeptide(L)'
;MTAYSIFSTLAAIALIFLLIHSIWNTAPEKRRAFVIPGLIQLFAASLALIRGRILPYFIPHEIVTILCYFFALYLTFTSAISIAAVGKPHRKKLASLWVITAVAFWILAIFA
;
A
#
# COMPACT_ATOMS: atom_id res chain seq x y z
N MET A 1 18.80 1.95 11.50
CA MET A 1 17.46 1.63 12.06
C MET A 1 16.41 2.69 11.73
N THR A 2 16.76 3.97 11.58
CA THR A 2 15.78 5.07 11.42
C THR A 2 15.13 5.17 10.04
N ALA A 3 15.88 4.98 8.94
CA ALA A 3 15.36 5.18 7.59
C ALA A 3 14.23 4.19 7.21
N TYR A 4 14.39 2.89 7.51
CA TYR A 4 13.40 1.87 7.17
C TYR A 4 12.07 2.05 7.90
N SER A 5 12.13 2.45 9.17
CA SER A 5 10.93 2.75 9.96
C SER A 5 10.18 3.96 9.40
N ILE A 6 10.90 4.96 8.87
CA ILE A 6 10.28 6.11 8.19
C ILE A 6 9.54 5.65 6.92
N PHE A 7 10.19 4.91 6.02
CA PHE A 7 9.56 4.43 4.78
C PHE A 7 8.38 3.50 5.04
N SER A 8 8.49 2.62 6.04
CA SER A 8 7.41 1.75 6.52
C SER A 8 6.21 2.55 7.01
N THR A 9 6.45 3.55 7.86
CA THR A 9 5.38 4.39 8.41
C THR A 9 4.70 5.20 7.30
N LEU A 10 5.48 5.76 6.39
CA LEU A 10 4.95 6.49 5.23
C LEU A 10 4.10 5.59 4.33
N ALA A 11 4.53 4.36 4.06
CA ALA A 11 3.76 3.38 3.28
C ALA A 11 2.43 3.04 3.97
N ALA A 12 2.45 2.77 5.27
CA ALA A 12 1.24 2.46 6.04
C ALA A 12 0.26 3.64 6.08
N ILE A 13 0.75 4.86 6.33
CA ILE A 13 -0.08 6.07 6.33
C ILE A 13 -0.68 6.30 4.94
N ALA A 14 0.11 6.18 3.87
CA ALA A 14 -0.37 6.34 2.50
C ALA A 14 -1.47 5.31 2.16
N LEU A 15 -1.29 4.04 2.54
CA LEU A 15 -2.28 2.99 2.34
C LEU A 15 -3.59 3.26 3.09
N ILE A 16 -3.51 3.69 4.35
CA ILE A 16 -4.70 4.03 5.15
C ILE A 16 -5.42 5.24 4.57
N PHE A 17 -4.67 6.28 4.18
CA PHE A 17 -5.24 7.46 3.54
C PHE A 17 -5.95 7.11 2.23
N LEU A 18 -5.32 6.30 1.38
CA LEU A 18 -5.90 5.80 0.14
C LEU A 18 -7.19 5.01 0.38
N LEU A 19 -7.23 4.19 1.43
CA LEU A 19 -8.40 3.40 1.81
C LEU A 19 -9.56 4.31 2.23
N ILE A 20 -9.33 5.24 3.16
CA ILE A 20 -10.34 6.18 3.65
C ILE A 20 -10.91 6.99 2.48
N HIS A 21 -10.02 7.55 1.66
CA HIS A 21 -10.43 8.35 0.51
C HIS A 21 -11.25 7.54 -0.51
N SER A 22 -10.90 6.28 -0.75
CA SER A 22 -11.67 5.39 -1.63
C SER A 22 -13.07 5.05 -1.08
N ILE A 23 -13.19 4.87 0.24
CA ILE A 23 -14.49 4.62 0.90
C ILE A 23 -15.38 5.86 0.84
N TRP A 24 -14.82 7.04 1.09
CA TRP A 24 -15.55 8.31 1.07
C TRP A 24 -16.07 8.68 -0.31
N ASN A 25 -15.27 8.43 -1.36
CA ASN A 25 -15.66 8.75 -2.73
C ASN A 25 -16.58 7.71 -3.39
N THR A 26 -16.95 6.65 -2.66
CA THR A 26 -17.82 5.58 -3.16
C THR A 26 -19.23 5.70 -2.58
N ALA A 27 -20.24 5.58 -3.44
CA ALA A 27 -21.65 5.56 -3.06
C ALA A 27 -21.93 4.47 -1.99
N PRO A 28 -22.78 4.74 -0.98
CA PRO A 28 -22.97 3.85 0.18
C PRO A 28 -23.37 2.42 -0.21
N GLU A 29 -24.18 2.28 -1.27
CA GLU A 29 -24.59 1.01 -1.89
C GLU A 29 -23.41 0.15 -2.41
N LYS A 30 -22.33 0.78 -2.88
CA LYS A 30 -21.15 0.10 -3.45
C LYS A 30 -20.01 -0.07 -2.45
N ARG A 31 -20.13 0.45 -1.22
CA ARG A 31 -19.09 0.33 -0.18
C ARG A 31 -18.81 -1.12 0.21
N ARG A 32 -19.80 -2.02 0.10
CA ARG A 32 -19.60 -3.46 0.36
C ARG A 32 -18.58 -4.10 -0.58
N ALA A 33 -18.45 -3.61 -1.81
CA ALA A 33 -17.44 -4.09 -2.76
C ALA A 33 -16.01 -3.68 -2.36
N PHE A 34 -15.84 -2.71 -1.46
CA PHE A 34 -14.54 -2.26 -0.95
C PHE A 34 -14.06 -3.04 0.27
N VAL A 35 -14.86 -3.95 0.82
CA VAL A 35 -14.46 -4.75 1.99
C VAL A 35 -13.21 -5.58 1.69
N ILE A 36 -13.21 -6.33 0.58
CA ILE A 36 -12.08 -7.19 0.21
C ILE A 36 -10.82 -6.35 -0.13
N PRO A 37 -10.88 -5.34 -1.03
CA PRO A 37 -9.75 -4.45 -1.27
C PRO A 37 -9.24 -3.78 0.00
N GLY A 38 -10.14 -3.35 0.90
CA GLY A 38 -9.78 -2.72 2.16
C GLY A 38 -9.02 -3.65 3.10
N LEU A 39 -9.45 -4.90 3.21
CA LEU A 39 -8.73 -5.92 4.00
C LEU A 39 -7.32 -6.17 3.44
N ILE A 40 -7.19 -6.30 2.11
CA ILE A 40 -5.90 -6.47 1.45
C ILE A 40 -5.00 -5.26 1.71
N GLN A 41 -5.55 -4.05 1.69
CA GLN A 41 -4.82 -2.80 1.89
C GLN A 41 -4.37 -2.61 3.34
N LEU A 42 -5.20 -3.01 4.31
CA LEU A 42 -4.83 -3.08 5.72
C LEU A 42 -3.74 -4.12 5.97
N PHE A 43 -3.85 -5.30 5.34
CA PHE A 43 -2.83 -6.34 5.44
C PHE A 43 -1.48 -5.86 4.89
N ALA A 44 -1.49 -5.16 3.75
CA ALA A 44 -0.29 -4.50 3.23
C ALA A 44 0.29 -3.49 4.24
N ALA A 45 -0.54 -2.64 4.85
CA ALA A 45 -0.08 -1.67 5.84
C ALA A 45 0.57 -2.36 7.06
N SER A 46 -0.03 -3.45 7.55
CA SER A 46 0.54 -4.26 8.64
C SER A 46 1.90 -4.86 8.25
N LEU A 47 2.04 -5.40 7.04
CA LEU A 47 3.30 -5.94 6.55
C LEU A 47 4.40 -4.89 6.45
N ALA A 48 4.07 -3.68 5.97
CA ALA A 48 5.01 -2.57 5.95
C ALA A 48 5.54 -2.27 7.36
N LEU A 49 4.63 -2.15 8.34
CA LEU A 49 4.96 -1.89 9.74
C LEU A 49 5.80 -3.00 10.40
N ILE A 50 5.50 -4.28 10.11
CA ILE A 50 6.30 -5.42 10.57
C ILE A 50 7.71 -5.36 9.96
N ARG A 51 7.82 -5.11 8.65
CA ARG A 51 9.11 -5.01 7.96
C ARG A 51 9.94 -3.83 8.47
N GLY A 52 9.29 -2.70 8.79
CA GLY A 52 9.90 -1.52 9.40
C GLY A 52 10.27 -1.64 10.88
N ARG A 53 10.09 -2.83 11.48
CA ARG A 53 10.35 -3.13 12.90
C ARG A 53 9.53 -2.28 13.88
N ILE A 54 8.40 -1.75 13.42
CA ILE A 54 7.46 -1.00 14.27
C ILE A 54 6.50 -1.98 14.96
N LEU A 55 6.05 -3.00 14.22
CA LEU A 55 5.31 -4.14 14.79
C LEU A 55 6.24 -5.34 14.98
N PRO A 56 6.01 -6.16 16.02
CA PRO A 56 6.77 -7.39 16.21
C PRO A 56 6.49 -8.39 15.07
N TYR A 57 7.49 -9.22 14.78
CA TYR A 57 7.36 -10.26 13.77
C TYR A 57 6.43 -11.38 14.26
N PHE A 58 5.23 -11.46 13.68
CA PHE A 58 4.31 -12.58 13.89
C PHE A 58 4.54 -13.74 12.91
N ILE A 59 5.25 -13.48 11.81
CA ILE A 59 5.55 -14.44 10.75
C ILE A 59 7.04 -14.39 10.40
N PRO A 60 7.62 -15.50 9.87
CA PRO A 60 9.03 -15.57 9.49
C PRO A 60 9.44 -14.43 8.56
N HIS A 61 10.65 -13.91 8.80
CA HIS A 61 11.21 -12.79 8.05
C HIS A 61 11.19 -13.00 6.53
N GLU A 62 11.55 -14.18 6.05
CA GLU A 62 11.54 -14.49 4.60
C GLU A 62 10.14 -14.39 3.99
N ILE A 63 9.11 -14.82 4.71
CA ILE A 63 7.71 -14.72 4.26
C ILE A 63 7.31 -13.24 4.16
N VAL A 64 7.68 -12.41 5.13
CA VAL A 64 7.42 -10.96 5.09
C VAL A 64 8.09 -10.35 3.86
N THR A 65 9.34 -10.71 3.56
CA THR A 65 10.08 -10.20 2.41
C THR A 65 9.41 -10.58 1.09
N ILE A 66 9.00 -11.84 0.92
CA ILE A 66 8.27 -12.30 -0.28
C ILE A 66 6.94 -11.54 -0.43
N LEU A 67 6.20 -11.35 0.66
CA LEU A 67 4.95 -10.58 0.64
C LEU A 67 5.20 -9.11 0.31
N CYS A 68 6.30 -8.51 0.79
CA CYS A 68 6.70 -7.15 0.42
C CYS A 68 6.97 -7.04 -1.09
N TYR A 69 7.65 -8.02 -1.71
CA TYR A 69 7.84 -8.05 -3.16
C TYR A 69 6.50 -8.18 -3.92
N PHE A 70 5.62 -9.06 -3.46
CA PHE A 70 4.28 -9.22 -4.04
C PHE A 70 3.50 -7.91 -4.01
N PHE A 71 3.45 -7.24 -2.86
CA PHE A 71 2.77 -5.95 -2.73
C PHE A 71 3.45 -4.83 -3.51
N ALA A 72 4.78 -4.81 -3.60
CA ALA A 72 5.50 -3.86 -4.44
C ALA A 72 5.06 -3.97 -5.90
N LEU A 73 5.05 -5.18 -6.46
CA LEU A 73 4.57 -5.44 -7.83
C LEU A 73 3.09 -5.08 -8.00
N TYR A 74 2.23 -5.53 -7.08
CA TYR A 74 0.80 -5.23 -7.10
C TYR A 74 0.53 -3.72 -7.13
N LEU A 75 1.22 -2.95 -6.29
CA LEU A 75 1.09 -1.49 -6.22
C LEU A 75 1.67 -0.82 -7.46
N THR A 76 2.77 -1.35 -8.03
CA THR A 76 3.32 -0.88 -9.31
C THR A 76 2.29 -1.03 -10.42
N PHE A 77 1.66 -2.20 -10.58
CA PHE A 77 0.60 -2.39 -11.58
C PHE A 77 -0.61 -1.50 -11.31
N THR A 78 -1.04 -1.40 -10.05
CA THR A 78 -2.15 -0.52 -9.65
C THR A 78 -1.88 0.94 -10.00
N SER A 79 -0.64 1.40 -9.78
CA SER A 79 -0.22 2.74 -10.14
C SER A 79 -0.20 2.95 -11.65
N ALA A 80 0.33 1.99 -12.42
CA ALA A 80 0.37 2.05 -13.88
C ALA A 80 -1.05 2.14 -14.47
N ILE A 81 -1.97 1.29 -14.00
CA ILE A 81 -3.38 1.32 -14.41
C ILE A 81 -4.03 2.67 -14.05
N SER A 82 -3.71 3.21 -12.88
CA SER A 82 -4.27 4.48 -12.41
C SER A 82 -3.75 5.68 -13.22
N ILE A 83 -2.49 5.64 -13.66
CA ILE A 83 -1.89 6.66 -14.56
C ILE A 83 -2.51 6.56 -15.95
N ALA A 84 -2.65 5.34 -16.47
CA ALA A 84 -3.21 5.05 -17.79
C ALA A 84 -4.73 5.30 -17.89
N ALA A 85 -5.42 5.55 -16.77
CA ALA A 85 -6.86 5.85 -16.75
C ALA A 85 -7.14 7.25 -17.34
N VAL A 86 -7.31 7.29 -18.67
CA VAL A 86 -7.71 8.49 -19.42
C VAL A 86 -9.12 8.94 -19.00
N GLY A 87 -9.31 10.26 -18.84
CA GLY A 87 -10.61 10.87 -18.54
C GLY A 87 -11.04 10.93 -17.07
N LYS A 88 -10.25 10.40 -16.12
CA LYS A 88 -10.55 10.45 -14.68
C LYS A 88 -9.45 11.19 -13.91
N PRO A 89 -9.43 12.54 -13.89
CA PRO A 89 -8.35 13.33 -13.28
C PRO A 89 -8.14 13.04 -11.80
N HIS A 90 -9.18 12.63 -11.08
CA HIS A 90 -9.11 12.21 -9.69
C HIS A 90 -8.25 10.95 -9.49
N ARG A 91 -8.22 10.03 -10.46
CA ARG A 91 -7.36 8.83 -10.43
C ARG A 91 -5.87 9.17 -10.61
N LYS A 92 -5.55 10.25 -11.33
CA LYS A 92 -4.16 10.70 -11.52
C LYS A 92 -3.55 11.26 -10.23
N LYS A 93 -4.33 11.98 -9.41
CA LYS A 93 -3.87 12.43 -8.07
C LYS A 93 -3.66 11.27 -7.11
N LEU A 94 -4.49 10.23 -7.21
CA LEU A 94 -4.33 8.99 -6.44
C LEU A 94 -3.13 8.17 -6.92
N ALA A 95 -2.82 8.24 -8.22
CA ALA A 95 -1.70 7.49 -8.79
C ALA A 95 -0.35 7.85 -8.18
N SER A 96 -0.08 9.12 -7.86
CA SER A 96 1.18 9.51 -7.21
C SER A 96 1.35 8.87 -5.83
N LEU A 97 0.26 8.78 -5.04
CA LEU A 97 0.25 8.08 -3.76
C LEU A 97 0.50 6.57 -3.94
N TRP A 98 -0.10 5.94 -4.96
CA TRP A 98 0.18 4.55 -5.30
C TRP A 98 1.65 4.33 -5.69
N VAL A 99 2.25 5.23 -6.47
CA VAL A 99 3.67 5.17 -6.85
C VAL A 99 4.57 5.29 -5.62
N ILE A 100 4.34 6.28 -4.76
CA ILE A 100 5.13 6.48 -3.53
C ILE A 100 5.07 5.23 -2.65
N THR A 101 3.87 4.66 -2.50
CA THR A 101 3.68 3.44 -1.73
C THR A 101 4.40 2.25 -2.36
N ALA A 102 4.32 2.08 -3.68
CA ALA A 102 5.03 1.02 -4.40
C ALA A 102 6.55 1.12 -4.21
N VAL A 103 7.10 2.32 -4.35
CA VAL A 103 8.54 2.59 -4.12
C VAL A 103 8.93 2.27 -2.68
N ALA A 104 8.12 2.65 -1.70
CA ALA A 104 8.38 2.31 -0.31
C ALA A 104 8.41 0.80 -0.07
N PHE A 105 7.49 0.03 -0.68
CA PHE A 105 7.51 -1.43 -0.62
C PHE A 105 8.73 -2.05 -1.31
N TRP A 106 9.18 -1.50 -2.44
CA TRP A 106 10.43 -1.93 -3.07
C TRP A 106 11.64 -1.70 -2.17
N ILE A 107 11.73 -0.53 -1.53
CA ILE A 107 12.81 -0.23 -0.59
C ILE A 107 12.79 -1.22 0.59
N LEU A 108 11.60 -1.48 1.14
CA LEU A 108 11.41 -2.43 2.25
C LEU A 108 11.70 -3.89 1.85
N ALA A 109 11.46 -4.26 0.59
CA ALA A 109 11.74 -5.62 0.11
C ALA A 109 13.24 -5.85 -0.16
N ILE A 110 13.94 -4.84 -0.67
CA ILE A 110 15.36 -4.95 -1.08
C ILE A 110 16.31 -4.70 0.09
N PHE A 111 16.02 -3.72 0.95
CA PHE A 111 17.02 -3.16 1.88
C PHE A 111 16.72 -3.34 3.37
N ALA A 112 15.46 -3.60 3.75
CA ALA A 112 15.13 -3.93 5.14
C ALA A 112 15.41 -5.40 5.43
#